data_AF-A0A316IBK8-F1
#
_entry.id   AF-A0A316IBK8-F1
#
_cell.length_a   1.000
_cell.length_b   1.000
_cell.length_c   1.000
_cell.angle_alpha   90.00
_cell.angle_beta   90.00
_cell.angle_gamma   90.00
#
_symmetry.space_group_name_H-M   'P 1'
#
loop_
_entity.id
_entity.type
_entity.pdbx_description
1 polymer ?
#
loop_
_entity_poly.entity_id
_entity_poly.type
_entity_poly.pdbx_seq_one_letter_code
_entity_poly.pdbx_strand_id
1 'polypeptide(L)'
;MDKGNHMKTTLDINDELFRQMRDIAQHDKVTLKSLVEQGLRLVIKSREAAPARKRAEPVVFKGRLGFTPEFEGKDWRAFKDEARRR
;
A
#
# COMPACT_ATOMS: atom_id res chain seq x y z
N MET A 1 -11.01 -13.47 31.22
CA MET A 1 -11.73 -12.65 30.24
C MET A 1 -11.02 -11.31 30.19
N ASP A 2 -10.32 -11.03 29.11
CA ASP A 2 -9.53 -9.81 28.96
C ASP A 2 -10.49 -8.61 28.97
N LYS A 3 -10.47 -7.81 30.04
CA LYS A 3 -11.25 -6.58 30.16
C LYS A 3 -10.52 -5.50 29.37
N GLY A 4 -10.56 -5.62 28.04
CA GLY A 4 -10.10 -4.56 27.15
C GLY A 4 -10.83 -3.27 27.50
N ASN A 5 -10.06 -2.23 27.85
CA ASN A 5 -10.55 -0.93 28.27
C ASN A 5 -11.57 -0.42 27.22
N HIS A 6 -12.85 -0.31 27.59
CA HIS A 6 -13.90 0.09 26.67
C HIS A 6 -13.84 1.62 26.49
N MET A 7 -13.05 2.06 25.52
CA MET A 7 -12.97 3.48 25.17
C MET A 7 -14.14 3.86 24.26
N LYS A 8 -14.74 5.03 24.52
CA LYS A 8 -15.71 5.66 23.63
C LYS A 8 -14.99 6.74 22.83
N THR A 9 -15.04 6.61 21.51
CA THR A 9 -14.47 7.59 20.58
C THR A 9 -15.61 8.25 19.82
N THR A 10 -15.59 9.58 19.75
CA THR A 10 -16.47 10.36 18.87
C THR A 10 -15.70 10.65 17.59
N LEU A 11 -16.27 10.30 16.44
CA LEU A 11 -15.69 10.51 15.12
C LEU A 11 -16.66 11.34 14.29
N ASP A 12 -16.14 12.27 13.50
CA ASP A 12 -16.89 12.92 12.43
C ASP A 12 -16.82 12.03 11.18
N ILE A 13 -17.97 11.63 10.65
CA ILE A 13 -18.08 10.67 9.55
C ILE A 13 -19.16 11.20 8.60
N ASN A 14 -18.88 11.14 7.30
CA ASN A 14 -19.85 11.51 6.28
C ASN A 14 -21.14 10.66 6.38
N ASP A 15 -22.30 11.31 6.24
CA ASP A 15 -23.63 10.69 6.39
C ASP A 15 -23.86 9.48 5.47
N GLU A 16 -23.36 9.55 4.23
CA GLU A 16 -23.50 8.45 3.27
C GLU A 16 -22.76 7.21 3.75
N LEU A 17 -21.53 7.39 4.26
CA LEU A 17 -20.75 6.30 4.82
C LEU A 17 -21.42 5.73 6.08
N PHE A 18 -21.95 6.59 6.95
CA PHE A 18 -22.68 6.14 8.14
C PHE A 18 -23.92 5.31 7.77
N ARG A 19 -24.65 5.71 6.72
CA ARG A 19 -25.81 4.95 6.20
C ARG A 19 -25.39 3.56 5.71
N GLN A 20 -24.34 3.49 4.88
CA GLN A 20 -23.81 2.22 4.38
C GLN A 20 -23.37 1.30 5.52
N MET A 21 -22.67 1.84 6.51
CA MET A 21 -22.26 1.07 7.69
C MET A 21 -23.45 0.50 8.47
N ARG A 22 -24.54 1.26 8.57
CA ARG A 22 -25.75 0.82 9.26
C ARG A 22 -26.48 -0.30 8.51
N ASP A 23 -26.58 -0.17 7.19
CA ASP A 23 -27.20 -1.18 6.34
C ASP A 23 -26.43 -2.52 6.43
N ILE A 24 -25.10 -2.47 6.37
CA ILE A 24 -24.23 -3.64 6.54
C ILE A 24 -24.40 -4.25 7.93
N ALA A 25 -24.36 -3.42 8.98
CA ALA A 25 -24.49 -3.91 10.36
C ALA A 25 -25.83 -4.63 10.59
N GLN A 26 -26.92 -4.13 10.00
CA GLN A 26 -28.24 -4.75 10.07
C GLN A 26 -28.29 -6.06 9.30
N HIS A 27 -27.81 -6.07 8.06
CA HIS A 27 -27.78 -7.25 7.21
C HIS A 27 -26.96 -8.39 7.84
N ASP A 28 -25.77 -8.07 8.32
CA ASP A 28 -24.81 -9.05 8.85
C ASP A 28 -25.05 -9.37 10.34
N LYS A 29 -26.04 -8.73 10.98
CA LYS A 29 -26.37 -8.86 12.41
C LYS A 29 -25.17 -8.60 13.32
N VAL A 30 -24.37 -7.59 12.99
CA VAL A 30 -23.21 -7.12 13.77
C VAL A 30 -23.45 -5.72 14.32
N THR A 31 -22.61 -5.30 15.26
CA THR A 31 -22.69 -3.92 15.80
C THR A 31 -21.86 -2.96 14.96
N LEU A 32 -22.26 -1.68 14.89
CA LEU A 32 -21.44 -0.62 14.28
C LEU A 32 -20.03 -0.57 14.90
N LYS A 33 -19.92 -0.79 16.21
CA LYS A 33 -18.64 -0.89 16.91
C LYS A 33 -17.76 -1.99 16.30
N SER A 34 -18.29 -3.20 16.15
CA SER A 34 -17.54 -4.33 15.57
C SER A 34 -17.10 -4.02 14.14
N LEU A 35 -17.97 -3.41 13.32
CA LEU A 35 -17.65 -3.04 11.95
C LEU A 35 -16.51 -2.00 11.89
N VAL A 36 -16.55 -0.97 12.74
CA VAL A 36 -15.47 0.03 12.86
C VAL A 36 -14.16 -0.61 13.29
N GLU A 37 -14.19 -1.45 14.33
CA GLU A 37 -12.98 -2.12 14.83
C GLU A 37 -12.34 -3.04 13.78
N GLN A 38 -13.17 -3.76 13.01
CA GLN A 38 -12.70 -4.59 11.91
C GLN A 38 -12.02 -3.76 10.81
N GLY A 39 -12.66 -2.66 10.38
CA GLY A 39 -12.09 -1.74 9.40
C GLY A 39 -10.76 -1.14 9.86
N LEU A 40 -10.68 -0.70 11.12
CA LEU A 40 -9.44 -0.17 11.70
C LEU A 40 -8.32 -1.22 11.73
N ARG A 41 -8.61 -2.47 12.12
CA ARG A 41 -7.62 -3.56 12.11
C ARG A 41 -7.07 -3.81 10.70
N LEU A 42 -7.93 -3.79 9.67
CA LEU A 42 -7.50 -3.96 8.28
C LEU A 42 -6.58 -2.82 7.83
N VAL A 43 -6.94 -1.57 8.13
CA VAL A 43 -6.12 -0.41 7.76
C VAL A 43 -4.78 -0.41 8.50
N ILE A 44 -4.76 -0.72 9.80
CA ILE A 44 -3.51 -0.83 10.58
C ILE A 44 -2.63 -1.93 9.99
N LYS A 45 -3.16 -3.14 9.79
CA LYS A 45 -2.41 -4.24 9.19
C LYS A 45 -1.86 -3.88 7.82
N SER A 46 -2.64 -3.20 6.98
CA SER A 46 -2.19 -2.75 5.67
C SER A 46 -1.05 -1.73 5.76
N ARG A 47 -1.05 -0.86 6.77
CA ARG A 47 -0.01 0.15 6.98
C ARG A 47 1.27 -0.45 7.57
N GLU A 48 1.13 -1.42 8.47
CA GLU A 48 2.26 -2.16 9.04
C GLU A 48 2.90 -3.11 8.01
N ALA A 49 2.08 -3.73 7.16
CA ALA A 49 2.56 -4.62 6.10
C ALA A 49 3.13 -3.87 4.88
N ALA A 50 2.80 -2.60 4.70
CA ALA A 50 3.44 -1.78 3.69
C ALA A 50 4.92 -1.65 4.05
N PRO A 51 5.86 -2.21 3.24
CA PRO A 51 7.27 -2.05 3.52
C PRO A 51 7.56 -0.55 3.56
N ALA A 52 8.12 -0.05 4.67
CA ALA A 52 8.58 1.34 4.77
C ALA A 52 9.31 1.66 3.48
N ARG A 53 8.76 2.56 2.64
CA ARG A 53 9.13 2.77 1.22
C ARG A 53 10.57 2.32 0.99
N LYS A 54 10.77 1.05 0.64
CA LYS A 54 12.12 0.55 0.44
C LYS A 54 12.59 1.32 -0.76
N ARG A 55 13.62 2.15 -0.61
CA ARG A 55 14.30 2.72 -1.76
C ARG A 55 14.59 1.54 -2.67
N ALA A 56 14.10 1.59 -3.90
CA ALA A 56 14.41 0.55 -4.86
C ALA A 56 15.93 0.46 -4.92
N GLU A 57 16.48 -0.70 -4.55
CA GLU A 57 17.89 -0.95 -4.76
C GLU A 57 18.12 -0.89 -6.28
N PRO A 58 19.16 -0.19 -6.76
CA PRO A 58 19.44 -0.15 -8.18
C PRO A 58 19.57 -1.58 -8.73
N VAL A 59 18.75 -1.93 -9.71
CA VAL A 59 18.92 -3.19 -10.44
C VAL A 59 20.15 -3.04 -11.33
N VAL A 60 21.26 -3.64 -10.88
CA VAL A 60 22.54 -3.62 -11.60
C VAL A 60 22.69 -4.83 -12.51
N PHE A 61 23.08 -4.60 -13.75
CA PHE A 61 23.34 -5.70 -14.69
C PHE A 61 24.58 -6.49 -14.23
N LYS A 62 24.41 -7.80 -13.98
CA LYS A 62 25.47 -8.70 -13.48
C LYS A 62 26.16 -8.20 -12.20
N GLY A 63 25.47 -7.45 -11.34
CA GLY A 63 26.04 -6.97 -10.08
C GLY A 63 27.05 -5.81 -10.24
N ARG A 64 27.22 -5.25 -11.44
CA ARG A 64 28.16 -4.16 -11.69
C ARG A 64 27.43 -2.83 -11.84
N LEU A 65 27.91 -1.81 -11.12
CA LEU A 65 27.48 -0.43 -11.28
C LEU A 65 28.12 0.15 -12.55
N GLY A 66 27.32 0.88 -13.35
CA GLY A 66 27.78 1.54 -14.58
C GLY A 66 27.30 0.87 -15.87
N PHE A 67 27.75 1.42 -17.00
CA PHE A 67 27.45 0.86 -18.33
C PHE A 67 28.25 -0.42 -18.57
N THR A 68 27.74 -1.30 -19.43
CA THR A 68 28.56 -2.39 -19.98
C THR A 68 29.64 -1.79 -20.88
N PRO A 69 30.77 -2.50 -21.12
CA PRO A 69 31.84 -2.01 -21.99
C PRO A 69 31.36 -1.59 -23.39
N GLU A 70 30.30 -2.23 -23.89
CA GLU A 70 29.68 -1.91 -25.18
C GLU A 70 29.01 -0.53 -25.20
N PHE A 71 28.60 0.00 -24.05
CA PHE A 71 27.86 1.26 -23.91
C PHE A 71 28.62 2.35 -23.17
N GLU A 72 29.83 2.06 -22.70
CA GLU A 72 30.69 3.04 -22.06
C GLU A 72 31.07 4.15 -23.06
N GLY A 73 30.81 5.41 -22.69
CA GLY A 73 31.08 6.57 -23.54
C GLY A 73 30.14 6.76 -24.74
N LYS A 74 29.11 5.93 -24.92
CA LYS A 74 28.14 6.08 -26.01
C LYS A 74 27.13 7.20 -25.74
N ASP A 75 26.67 7.84 -26.82
CA ASP A 75 25.61 8.83 -26.77
C ASP A 75 24.22 8.20 -26.71
N TRP A 76 23.22 9.02 -26.38
CA TRP A 76 21.82 8.61 -26.28
C TRP A 76 21.24 8.01 -27.56
N ARG A 77 21.77 8.39 -28.72
CA ARG A 77 21.28 7.90 -30.00
C ARG A 77 21.67 6.43 -30.18
N ALA A 78 22.90 6.05 -29.83
CA ALA A 78 23.34 4.67 -29.89
C ALA A 78 22.52 3.72 -28.99
N PHE A 79 22.08 4.17 -27.82
CA PHE A 79 21.16 3.41 -26.96
C PHE A 79 19.82 3.14 -27.64
N LYS A 80 19.21 4.16 -28.25
CA LYS A 80 17.92 4.03 -28.93
C LYS A 80 17.99 3.11 -30.15
N ASP A 81 19.09 3.20 -30.90
CA ASP A 81 19.26 2.41 -32.12
C ASP A 81 19.50 0.93 -31.79
N GLU A 82 20.16 0.59 -30.68
CA GLU A 82 20.22 -0.80 -30.19
C GLU A 82 18.86 -1.28 -29.67
N ALA A 83 18.16 -0.48 -28.88
CA ALA A 83 16.87 -0.89 -28.29
C ALA A 83 15.81 -1.23 -29.36
N ARG A 84 15.90 -0.62 -30.55
CA ARG A 84 15.01 -0.88 -31.69
C ARG A 84 15.45 -2.03 -32.59
N ARG A 85 16.67 -2.55 -32.40
CA ARG A 85 17.19 -3.71 -33.15
C ARG A 85 16.79 -5.06 -32.54
N ARG A 86 16.20 -5.05 -31.35
CA ARG A 86 15.60 -6.22 -30.67
C ARG A 86 14.08 -6.20 -30.82
#